data_AF-A0A1G3RHS8-F1
#
_entry.id   AF-A0A1G3RHS8-F1
#
_cell.length_a   1.000
_cell.length_b   1.000
_cell.length_c   1.000
_cell.angle_alpha   90.00
_cell.angle_beta   90.00
_cell.angle_gamma   90.00
#
_symmetry.space_group_name_H-M   'P 1'
#
loop_
_entity.id
_entity.type
_entity.pdbx_description
1 polymer ?
#
loop_
_entity_poly.entity_id
_entity_poly.type
_entity_poly.pdbx_seq_one_letter_code
_entity_poly.pdbx_strand_id
1 'polypeptide(L)'
;MKKIVVLVLLIALIGTASAFATGVGVSAGLPIGNLPGSDVMLSLKVDQIPFLMGFGFAIGNEQVAFGFTGDWWVQNEKLFSIESLVFNYYLGPGFYLGYQNNLVLGGRFPVGLNIYPIPNLEFFLELAPTLAVQLGDPIVFPVFGMQSAFGFRFWF
;
A
#
# COMPACT_ATOMS: atom_id res chain seq x y z
N MET A 1 20.39 17.15 10.04
CA MET A 1 20.56 15.80 10.62
C MET A 1 19.37 14.89 10.35
N LYS A 2 18.13 15.26 10.71
CA LYS A 2 16.91 14.44 10.44
C LYS A 2 16.78 13.97 8.97
N LYS A 3 17.04 14.87 8.00
CA LYS A 3 16.98 14.56 6.55
C LYS A 3 18.04 13.55 6.10
N ILE A 4 19.23 13.57 6.70
CA ILE A 4 20.33 12.64 6.35
C ILE A 4 20.04 11.24 6.90
N VAL A 5 19.47 11.16 8.11
CA VAL A 5 19.05 9.87 8.69
C VAL A 5 17.96 9.22 7.86
N VAL A 6 16.95 9.98 7.42
CA VAL A 6 15.90 9.48 6.51
C VAL A 6 16.48 9.01 5.17
N LEU A 7 17.43 9.77 4.60
CA LEU A 7 18.09 9.40 3.35
C LEU A 7 18.91 8.11 3.48
N VAL A 8 19.67 7.96 4.58
CA VAL A 8 20.47 6.76 4.86
C VAL A 8 19.57 5.54 5.09
N LEU A 9 18.45 5.70 5.80
CA LEU A 9 17.47 4.63 5.97
C LEU A 9 16.81 4.23 4.65
N LEU A 10 16.47 5.18 3.78
CA LEU A 10 15.97 4.92 2.42
C LEU A 10 16.99 4.13 1.59
N ILE A 11 18.25 4.56 1.59
CA ILE A 11 19.33 3.88 0.86
C ILE A 11 19.57 2.47 1.41
N ALA A 12 19.55 2.29 2.73
CA ALA A 12 19.69 0.97 3.35
C ALA A 12 18.52 0.04 3.01
N LEU A 13 17.28 0.56 3.00
CA LEU A 13 16.09 -0.21 2.61
C LEU A 13 16.17 -0.67 1.15
N ILE A 14 16.57 0.25 0.25
CA ILE A 14 16.77 -0.05 -1.17
C ILE A 14 17.90 -1.07 -1.36
N GLY A 15 18.99 -0.94 -0.61
CA GLY A 15 20.12 -1.87 -0.65
C GLY A 15 19.79 -3.29 -0.17
N THR A 16 18.88 -3.44 0.80
CA THR A 16 18.40 -4.77 1.22
C THR A 16 17.37 -5.37 0.28
N ALA A 17 16.63 -4.55 -0.46
CA ALA A 17 15.62 -4.99 -1.42
C ALA A 17 16.21 -5.65 -2.66
N SER A 18 17.51 -5.50 -2.95
CA SER A 18 18.16 -6.17 -4.09
C SER A 18 18.47 -7.66 -3.84
N ALA A 19 18.34 -8.15 -2.61
CA ALA A 19 18.63 -9.56 -2.26
C ALA A 19 17.42 -10.49 -2.46
N PHE A 20 16.22 -9.94 -2.56
CA PHE A 20 14.97 -10.64 -2.84
C PHE A 20 14.29 -9.89 -3.97
N ALA A 21 13.95 -10.51 -5.11
CA ALA A 21 13.19 -9.83 -6.17
C ALA A 21 11.95 -9.14 -5.56
N THR A 22 12.01 -7.82 -5.39
CA THR A 22 11.07 -7.04 -4.58
C THR A 22 10.63 -5.85 -5.41
N GLY A 23 9.33 -5.74 -5.64
CA GLY A 23 8.72 -4.52 -6.16
C GLY A 23 8.75 -3.43 -5.10
N VAL A 24 9.47 -2.34 -5.36
CA VAL A 24 9.56 -1.17 -4.46
C VAL A 24 8.95 0.04 -5.16
N GLY A 25 8.09 0.77 -4.47
CA GLY A 25 7.28 1.80 -5.09
C GLY A 25 6.62 2.76 -4.12
N VAL A 26 5.70 3.54 -4.68
CA VAL A 26 4.92 4.54 -3.95
C VAL A 26 3.46 4.45 -4.40
N SER A 27 2.53 4.56 -3.47
CA SER A 27 1.11 4.80 -3.72
C SER A 27 0.67 6.14 -3.17
N ALA A 28 -0.32 6.73 -3.84
CA ALA A 28 -1.08 7.86 -3.37
C ALA A 28 -2.56 7.50 -3.27
N GLY A 29 -3.23 7.98 -2.22
CA GLY A 29 -4.66 7.84 -2.00
C GLY A 29 -5.44 8.57 -3.09
N LEU A 30 -6.58 8.01 -3.49
CA LEU A 30 -7.49 8.68 -4.43
C LEU A 30 -8.64 9.36 -3.67
N PRO A 31 -9.38 10.29 -4.31
CA PRO A 31 -10.50 10.99 -3.67
C PRO A 31 -11.70 10.10 -3.29
N ILE A 32 -11.60 8.78 -3.45
CA ILE A 32 -12.66 7.79 -3.19
C ILE A 32 -12.21 6.89 -2.03
N GLY A 33 -12.10 7.48 -0.84
CA GLY A 33 -11.63 6.81 0.36
C GLY A 33 -10.12 6.92 0.54
N ASN A 34 -9.70 7.21 1.78
CA ASN A 34 -8.33 7.58 2.10
C ASN A 34 -7.48 6.38 2.48
N LEU A 35 -6.17 6.48 2.28
CA LEU A 35 -5.24 5.49 2.83
C LEU A 35 -5.11 5.68 4.35
N PRO A 36 -4.78 4.62 5.12
CA PRO A 36 -4.70 4.74 6.57
C PRO A 36 -3.58 5.71 6.96
N GLY A 37 -3.91 6.73 7.77
CA GLY A 37 -2.96 7.68 8.35
C GLY A 37 -2.32 8.69 7.37
N SER A 38 -1.83 8.24 6.21
CA SER A 38 -1.19 9.08 5.20
C SER A 38 -1.68 8.70 3.81
N ASP A 39 -2.08 9.70 3.03
CA ASP A 39 -2.47 9.54 1.62
C ASP A 39 -1.27 9.28 0.69
N VAL A 40 -0.06 9.18 1.22
CA VAL A 40 1.10 8.68 0.48
C VAL A 40 1.75 7.56 1.28
N MET A 41 1.98 6.43 0.64
CA MET A 41 2.61 5.25 1.24
C MET A 41 3.74 4.71 0.35
N LEU A 42 4.80 4.22 0.98
CA LEU A 42 5.74 3.31 0.35
C LEU A 42 5.03 2.00 0.08
N SER A 43 5.17 1.46 -1.13
CA SER A 43 4.60 0.18 -1.53
C SER A 43 5.72 -0.84 -1.75
N LEU A 44 5.65 -1.96 -1.05
CA LEU A 44 6.62 -3.04 -1.11
C LEU A 44 5.89 -4.33 -1.44
N LYS A 45 6.32 -5.05 -2.47
CA LYS A 45 5.80 -6.37 -2.79
C LYS A 45 6.96 -7.34 -2.97
N VAL A 46 6.92 -8.46 -2.26
CA VAL A 46 7.89 -9.53 -2.45
C VAL A 46 7.42 -10.40 -3.63
N ASP A 47 8.33 -10.84 -4.51
CA ASP A 47 7.95 -11.66 -5.67
C ASP A 47 7.56 -13.09 -5.25
N GLN A 48 8.33 -13.70 -4.33
CA GLN A 48 8.17 -15.11 -3.95
C GLN A 48 6.93 -15.38 -3.08
N ILE A 49 6.37 -14.35 -2.44
CA ILE A 49 5.16 -14.46 -1.64
C ILE A 49 4.12 -13.45 -2.16
N PRO A 50 2.83 -13.80 -2.20
CA PRO A 50 1.80 -12.89 -2.69
C PRO A 50 1.44 -11.82 -1.65
N PHE A 51 2.41 -11.27 -0.94
CA PHE A 51 2.21 -10.30 0.12
C PHE A 51 2.69 -8.91 -0.32
N LEU A 52 1.75 -7.97 -0.33
CA LEU A 52 1.97 -6.56 -0.59
C LEU A 52 1.85 -5.78 0.73
N MET A 53 2.78 -4.87 0.94
CA MET A 53 2.83 -4.00 2.11
C MET A 53 2.77 -2.54 1.68
N GLY A 54 2.00 -1.76 2.42
CA GLY A 54 1.99 -0.30 2.35
C GLY A 54 2.49 0.28 3.66
N PHE A 55 3.40 1.25 3.63
CA PHE A 55 3.80 2.01 4.82
C PHE A 55 3.76 3.51 4.55
N GLY A 56 2.90 4.24 5.26
CA GLY A 56 2.75 5.68 5.14
C GLY A 56 3.01 6.38 6.47
N PHE A 57 3.58 7.58 6.42
CA PHE A 57 3.70 8.44 7.60
C PHE A 57 3.60 9.90 7.18
N ALA A 58 2.94 10.70 8.01
CA ALA A 58 2.85 12.15 7.87
C ALA A 58 3.23 12.80 9.20
N ILE A 59 4.13 13.79 9.14
CA ILE A 59 4.60 14.54 10.31
C ILE A 59 4.38 16.02 10.02
N GLY A 60 3.39 16.61 10.68
CA GLY A 60 3.10 18.04 10.69
C GLY A 60 3.52 18.72 12.00
N ASN A 61 3.29 20.03 12.09
CA ASN A 61 3.64 20.81 13.29
C ASN A 61 2.85 20.37 14.55
N GLU A 62 1.66 19.81 14.38
CA GLU A 62 0.77 19.43 15.50
C GLU A 62 0.19 18.01 15.39
N GLN A 63 0.48 17.28 14.31
CA GLN A 63 -0.11 15.96 14.05
C GLN A 63 0.93 14.99 13.52
N VAL A 64 0.89 13.78 14.06
CA VAL A 64 1.63 12.62 13.55
C VAL A 64 0.61 11.60 13.13
N ALA A 65 0.72 11.14 11.88
CA ALA A 65 -0.12 10.09 11.37
C ALA A 65 0.75 8.99 10.77
N PHE A 66 0.32 7.74 10.90
CA PHE A 66 0.98 6.61 10.27
C PHE A 66 -0.04 5.58 9.79
N GLY A 67 0.36 4.85 8.76
CA GLY A 67 -0.43 3.86 8.08
C GLY A 67 0.38 2.64 7.77
N PHE A 68 -0.21 1.48 7.95
CA PHE A 68 0.31 0.22 7.46
C PHE A 68 -0.82 -0.57 6.81
N THR A 69 -0.55 -1.15 5.64
CA THR A 69 -1.42 -2.12 4.98
C THR A 69 -0.64 -3.39 4.71
N GLY A 70 -1.32 -4.53 4.80
CA GLY A 70 -0.78 -5.84 4.46
C GLY A 70 -1.84 -6.62 3.69
N ASP A 71 -1.58 -6.87 2.41
CA ASP A 71 -2.53 -7.41 1.46
C ASP A 71 -2.01 -8.74 0.89
N TRP A 72 -2.81 -9.79 1.00
CA TRP A 72 -2.49 -11.11 0.46
C TRP A 72 -3.19 -11.31 -0.87
N TRP A 73 -2.45 -11.25 -1.97
CA TRP A 73 -2.95 -11.43 -3.32
C TRP A 73 -3.26 -12.91 -3.59
N VAL A 74 -4.47 -13.35 -3.27
CA VAL A 74 -4.93 -14.72 -3.54
C VAL A 74 -4.94 -15.00 -5.04
N GLN A 75 -5.33 -14.00 -5.82
CA GLN A 75 -5.32 -14.08 -7.27
C GLN A 75 -4.58 -12.87 -7.82
N ASN A 76 -3.71 -13.12 -8.80
CA ASN A 76 -3.04 -12.11 -9.60
C ASN A 76 -2.86 -12.69 -11.01
N GLU A 77 -3.81 -12.39 -11.88
CA GLU A 77 -3.91 -13.04 -13.19
C GLU A 77 -4.00 -12.01 -14.31
N LYS A 78 -3.56 -12.44 -15.50
CA LYS A 78 -3.64 -11.64 -16.70
C LYS A 78 -5.08 -11.52 -17.17
N LEU A 79 -5.56 -10.27 -17.27
CA LEU A 79 -6.83 -9.95 -17.92
C LEU A 79 -6.67 -9.98 -19.44
N PHE A 80 -5.75 -9.16 -19.96
CA PHE A 80 -5.48 -9.04 -21.39
C PHE A 80 -4.09 -8.43 -21.61
N SER A 81 -3.63 -8.47 -22.86
CA SER A 81 -2.43 -7.74 -23.27
C SER A 81 -2.69 -7.00 -24.57
N ILE A 82 -2.09 -5.82 -24.69
CA ILE A 82 -2.08 -5.03 -25.92
C ILE A 82 -0.62 -4.84 -26.30
N GLU A 83 -0.19 -5.51 -27.37
CA GLU A 83 1.22 -5.56 -27.79
C GLU A 83 2.15 -6.01 -26.64
N SER A 84 2.94 -5.09 -26.09
CA SER A 84 3.87 -5.35 -24.98
C SER A 84 3.30 -4.98 -23.60
N LEU A 85 2.13 -4.32 -23.54
CA LEU A 85 1.48 -3.93 -22.30
C LEU A 85 0.68 -5.11 -21.74
N VAL A 86 1.02 -5.53 -20.53
CA VAL A 86 0.31 -6.60 -19.81
C VAL A 86 -0.60 -5.98 -18.77
N PHE A 87 -1.90 -6.28 -18.84
CA PHE A 87 -2.91 -5.88 -17.86
C PHE A 87 -3.29 -7.09 -17.02
N ASN A 88 -3.08 -6.96 -15.71
CA ASN A 88 -3.41 -7.95 -14.73
C ASN A 88 -4.46 -7.38 -13.77
N TYR A 89 -5.17 -8.27 -13.10
CA TYR A 89 -5.96 -7.94 -11.92
C TYR A 89 -5.42 -8.69 -10.72
N TYR A 90 -5.62 -8.13 -9.54
CA TYR A 90 -5.38 -8.83 -8.30
C TYR A 90 -6.53 -8.62 -7.32
N LEU A 91 -6.73 -9.60 -6.46
CA LEU A 91 -7.66 -9.51 -5.34
C LEU A 91 -7.24 -10.41 -4.20
N GLY A 92 -7.70 -10.08 -3.00
CA GLY A 92 -7.56 -10.94 -1.85
C GLY A 92 -7.87 -10.24 -0.54
N PRO A 93 -7.73 -10.94 0.59
CA PRO A 93 -7.89 -10.35 1.90
C PRO A 93 -6.65 -9.56 2.29
N GLY A 94 -6.86 -8.54 3.10
CA GLY A 94 -5.82 -7.75 3.70
C GLY A 94 -6.21 -7.22 5.06
N PHE A 95 -5.28 -6.53 5.69
CA PHE A 95 -5.49 -5.82 6.93
C PHE A 95 -4.82 -4.46 6.88
N TYR A 96 -5.23 -3.58 7.77
CA TYR A 96 -4.57 -2.30 7.93
C TYR A 96 -4.56 -1.84 9.39
N LEU A 97 -3.59 -0.98 9.65
CA LEU A 97 -3.41 -0.22 10.88
C LEU A 97 -3.27 1.24 10.49
N GLY A 98 -4.05 2.12 11.10
CA GLY A 98 -3.97 3.56 10.88
C GLY A 98 -3.96 4.32 12.20
N TYR A 99 -3.23 5.41 12.24
CA TYR A 99 -3.24 6.34 13.37
C TYR A 99 -3.17 7.76 12.85
N GLN A 100 -3.96 8.64 13.44
CA GLN A 100 -3.87 10.09 13.28
C GLN A 100 -4.26 10.77 14.60
N ASN A 101 -5.43 10.39 15.14
CA ASN A 101 -5.88 10.79 16.49
C ASN A 101 -6.25 9.56 17.32
N ASN A 102 -6.91 8.60 16.68
CA ASN A 102 -7.28 7.31 17.24
C ASN A 102 -6.57 6.20 16.47
N LEU A 103 -6.37 5.04 17.12
CA LEU A 103 -5.86 3.86 16.44
C LEU A 103 -7.02 3.15 15.73
N VAL A 104 -6.84 2.84 14.46
CA VAL A 104 -7.81 2.09 13.66
C VAL A 104 -7.15 0.79 13.21
N LEU A 105 -7.83 -0.32 13.47
CA LEU A 105 -7.43 -1.66 13.10
C LEU A 105 -8.56 -2.28 12.29
N GLY A 106 -8.28 -2.79 11.10
CA GLY A 106 -9.33 -3.34 10.27
C GLY A 106 -8.86 -4.36 9.25
N GLY A 107 -9.84 -5.13 8.77
CA GLY A 107 -9.70 -5.91 7.55
C GLY A 107 -10.02 -5.04 6.35
N ARG A 108 -9.38 -5.37 5.22
CA ARG A 108 -9.68 -4.81 3.91
C ARG A 108 -9.73 -5.91 2.86
N PHE A 109 -10.41 -5.67 1.76
CA PHE A 109 -10.44 -6.60 0.63
C PHE A 109 -10.02 -5.85 -0.65
N PRO A 110 -8.71 -5.72 -0.91
CA PRO A 110 -8.23 -5.07 -2.12
C PRO A 110 -8.69 -5.80 -3.38
N VAL A 111 -9.17 -5.00 -4.33
CA VAL A 111 -9.37 -5.35 -5.73
C VAL A 111 -8.64 -4.31 -6.53
N GLY A 112 -7.68 -4.75 -7.35
CA GLY A 112 -6.86 -3.84 -8.11
C GLY A 112 -6.54 -4.33 -9.50
N LEU A 113 -6.06 -3.38 -10.28
CA LEU A 113 -5.54 -3.57 -11.63
C LEU A 113 -4.08 -3.16 -11.61
N ASN A 114 -3.24 -3.91 -12.29
CA ASN A 114 -1.85 -3.55 -12.51
C ASN A 114 -1.47 -3.71 -13.98
N ILE A 115 -0.63 -2.79 -14.45
CA ILE A 115 -0.15 -2.73 -15.81
C ILE A 115 1.38 -2.68 -15.81
N TYR A 116 2.00 -3.42 -16.72
CA TYR A 116 3.45 -3.46 -16.91
C TYR A 116 3.81 -2.90 -18.28
N PRO A 117 4.13 -1.59 -18.40
CA PRO A 117 4.62 -1.01 -19.66
C PRO A 117 6.00 -1.53 -20.07
N ILE A 118 6.81 -1.90 -19.09
CA ILE A 118 8.07 -2.65 -19.26
C ILE A 118 8.15 -3.68 -18.12
N PRO A 119 8.95 -4.76 -18.26
CA PRO A 119 8.95 -5.87 -17.29
C PRO A 119 9.21 -5.43 -15.84
N ASN A 120 10.03 -4.40 -15.65
CA ASN A 120 10.44 -3.93 -14.32
C ASN A 120 9.59 -2.79 -13.77
N LEU A 121 8.60 -2.27 -14.51
CA LEU A 121 7.78 -1.15 -14.06
C LEU A 121 6.32 -1.54 -14.04
N GLU A 122 5.73 -1.52 -12.84
CA GLU A 122 4.32 -1.75 -12.61
C GLU A 122 3.64 -0.43 -12.25
N PHE A 123 2.51 -0.13 -12.86
CA PHE A 123 1.54 0.83 -12.33
C PHE A 123 0.34 0.07 -11.80
N PHE A 124 -0.29 0.56 -10.73
CA PHE A 124 -1.46 -0.09 -10.16
C PHE A 124 -2.52 0.91 -9.72
N LEU A 125 -3.76 0.44 -9.77
CA LEU A 125 -4.96 1.08 -9.26
C LEU A 125 -5.63 0.10 -8.31
N GLU A 126 -6.05 0.55 -7.13
CA GLU A 126 -6.63 -0.29 -6.09
C GLU A 126 -7.88 0.36 -5.48
N LEU A 127 -8.90 -0.47 -5.22
CA LEU A 127 -10.04 -0.16 -4.38
C LEU A 127 -10.21 -1.28 -3.35
N ALA A 128 -10.41 -0.93 -2.09
CA ALA A 128 -10.53 -1.90 -1.00
C ALA A 128 -11.63 -1.48 -0.02
N PRO A 129 -12.81 -2.13 -0.03
CA PRO A 129 -13.76 -1.99 1.07
C PRO A 129 -13.11 -2.45 2.38
N THR A 130 -13.46 -1.77 3.47
CA THR A 130 -12.88 -2.01 4.79
C THR A 130 -13.93 -2.20 5.87
N LEU A 131 -13.60 -3.03 6.84
CA LEU A 131 -14.32 -3.17 8.11
C LEU A 131 -13.31 -3.06 9.26
N ALA A 132 -13.55 -2.13 10.18
CA ALA A 132 -12.58 -1.80 11.21
C ALA A 132 -13.21 -1.55 12.58
N VAL A 133 -12.34 -1.58 13.58
CA VAL A 133 -12.54 -1.08 14.93
C VAL A 133 -11.69 0.19 15.08
N GLN A 134 -12.32 1.27 15.54
CA GLN A 134 -11.59 2.46 15.97
C GLN A 134 -11.45 2.41 17.50
N LEU A 135 -10.21 2.33 17.97
CA LEU A 135 -9.85 2.37 19.39
C LEU A 135 -9.72 3.83 19.83
N GLY A 136 -10.60 4.23 20.73
CA GLY A 136 -10.67 5.54 21.36
C GLY A 136 -11.61 5.49 22.56
N ASP A 137 -12.02 6.65 23.04
CA ASP A 137 -13.07 6.77 24.06
C ASP A 137 -14.28 7.52 23.45
N PRO A 138 -15.36 6.82 23.04
CA PRO A 138 -15.59 5.37 23.13
C PRO A 138 -14.90 4.56 22.02
N ILE A 139 -14.81 3.23 22.21
CA ILE A 139 -14.48 2.29 21.13
C ILE A 139 -15.65 2.23 20.14
N VAL A 140 -15.37 2.35 18.86
CA VAL A 140 -16.40 2.35 17.79
C VAL A 140 -16.23 1.13 16.89
N PHE A 141 -17.32 0.35 16.77
CA PHE A 141 -17.45 -0.77 15.83
C PHE A 141 -18.93 -0.99 15.48
N PRO A 142 -19.28 -1.27 14.20
CA PRO A 142 -18.40 -1.38 13.05
C PRO A 142 -18.05 -0.02 12.43
N VAL A 143 -16.82 0.12 11.94
CA VAL A 143 -16.42 1.23 11.05
C VAL A 143 -16.27 0.69 9.65
N PHE A 144 -17.25 0.99 8.79
CA PHE A 144 -17.17 0.69 7.36
C PHE A 144 -16.44 1.81 6.62
N GLY A 145 -15.74 1.44 5.56
CA GLY A 145 -15.01 2.40 4.76
C GLY A 145 -14.57 1.85 3.41
N MET A 146 -13.84 2.68 2.69
CA MET A 146 -13.19 2.36 1.43
C MET A 146 -11.78 2.96 1.50
N GLN A 147 -10.81 2.21 1.01
CA GLN A 147 -9.45 2.69 0.76
C GLN A 147 -9.21 2.61 -0.75
N SER A 148 -8.59 3.63 -1.32
CA SER A 148 -8.31 3.67 -2.74
C SER A 148 -6.90 4.18 -2.98
N ALA A 149 -6.23 3.65 -3.99
CA ALA A 149 -4.86 4.04 -4.28
C ALA A 149 -4.53 3.96 -5.76
N PHE A 150 -3.67 4.87 -6.21
CA PHE A 150 -2.92 4.75 -7.46
C PHE A 150 -1.43 4.80 -7.14
N GLY A 151 -0.63 3.98 -7.81
CA GLY A 151 0.80 3.96 -7.55
C GLY A 151 1.61 3.29 -8.64
N PHE A 152 2.91 3.19 -8.37
CA PHE A 152 3.84 2.45 -9.21
C PHE A 152 4.82 1.68 -8.33
N ARG A 153 5.37 0.58 -8.88
CA ARG A 153 6.45 -0.23 -8.29
C ARG A 153 7.50 -0.54 -9.34
N PHE A 154 8.76 -0.48 -8.94
CA PHE A 154 9.89 -0.94 -9.73
C PHE A 154 10.39 -2.29 -9.20
N TRP A 155 10.57 -3.25 -10.10
CA TRP A 155 10.95 -4.62 -9.79
C TRP A 155 12.43 -4.86 -10.12
N PHE A 156 13.13 -5.59 -9.24
CA PHE A 156 14.57 -5.89 -9.33
C PHE A 156 14.82 -7.38 -9.48
#